data_AF-A0A1G5SXN9-F1
#
_entry.id   AF-A0A1G5SXN9-F1
#
_cell.length_a   1.000
_cell.length_b   1.000
_cell.length_c   1.000
_cell.angle_alpha   90.00
_cell.angle_beta   90.00
_cell.angle_gamma   90.00
#
_symmetry.space_group_name_H-M   'P 1'
#
loop_
_entity.id
_entity.type
_entity.pdbx_description
1 polymer ?
#
loop_
_entity_poly.entity_id
_entity_poly.type
_entity_poly.pdbx_seq_one_letter_code
_entity_poly.pdbx_strand_id
1 'polypeptide(L)'
;MNAAPSRSGALLGQIAATLNLPVEHFTAPRRESPVAEQSPSVHVAALLLDPAGARLAAAFYRMPRDQRVSLANTAEVIVDLSTPLATAATGEPR
;
A
#
# COMPACT_ATOMS: atom_id res chain seq x y z
N MET A 1 26.32 -32.48 3.98
CA MET A 1 25.02 -33.09 3.64
C MET A 1 24.20 -32.04 2.91
N ASN A 2 23.98 -32.17 1.60
CA ASN A 2 23.13 -31.26 0.83
C ASN A 2 21.68 -31.78 0.92
N ALA A 3 20.82 -31.08 1.64
CA ALA A 3 19.40 -31.38 1.64
C ALA A 3 18.85 -31.08 0.23
N ALA A 4 18.25 -32.06 -0.42
CA ALA A 4 17.54 -31.81 -1.67
C ALA A 4 16.46 -30.74 -1.44
N PRO A 5 16.29 -29.77 -2.36
CA PRO A 5 15.29 -28.73 -2.18
C PRO A 5 13.90 -29.40 -2.08
N SER A 6 13.17 -29.07 -1.01
CA SER A 6 11.79 -29.51 -0.88
C SER A 6 10.98 -29.00 -2.09
N ARG A 7 9.97 -29.76 -2.54
CA ARG A 7 9.11 -29.35 -3.67
C ARG A 7 8.55 -27.93 -3.49
N SER A 8 8.27 -27.53 -2.25
CA SER A 8 7.83 -26.19 -1.87
C SER A 8 8.92 -25.12 -2.09
N GLY A 9 10.19 -25.44 -1.82
CA GLY A 9 11.31 -24.54 -2.10
C GLY A 9 11.54 -24.32 -3.60
N ALA A 10 11.36 -25.37 -4.41
CA ALA A 10 11.44 -25.26 -5.87
C ALA A 10 10.31 -24.38 -6.45
N LEU A 11 9.08 -24.51 -5.93
CA LEU A 11 7.95 -23.67 -6.33
C LEU A 11 8.18 -22.19 -5.96
N LEU A 12 8.70 -21.91 -4.77
CA LEU A 12 9.05 -20.54 -4.36
C LEU A 12 10.11 -19.92 -5.27
N GLY A 13 11.11 -20.71 -5.70
CA GLY A 13 12.10 -20.29 -6.69
C GLY A 13 11.47 -19.88 -8.03
N GLN A 14 10.49 -20.64 -8.51
CA GLN A 14 9.78 -20.34 -9.76
C GLN A 14 8.93 -19.06 -9.65
N ILE A 15 8.24 -18.87 -8.53
CA ILE A 15 7.45 -17.65 -8.27
C ILE A 15 8.37 -16.42 -8.23
N ALA A 16 9.49 -16.51 -7.50
CA ALA A 16 10.46 -15.43 -7.39
C ALA A 16 11.05 -15.05 -8.76
N ALA A 17 11.42 -16.03 -9.58
CA ALA A 17 11.91 -15.81 -10.94
C ALA A 17 10.86 -15.15 -11.85
N THR A 18 9.60 -15.56 -11.75
CA THR A 18 8.49 -14.99 -12.54
C THR A 18 8.26 -13.51 -12.21
N LEU A 19 8.42 -13.15 -10.94
CA LEU A 19 8.23 -11.79 -10.45
C LEU A 19 9.49 -10.93 -10.53
N ASN A 20 10.62 -11.49 -11.00
CA ASN A 20 11.94 -10.86 -10.96
C ASN A 20 12.32 -10.36 -9.56
N LEU A 21 12.01 -11.17 -8.54
CA LEU A 21 12.32 -10.89 -7.13
C LEU A 21 13.32 -11.93 -6.58
N PRO A 22 14.17 -11.56 -5.61
CA PRO A 22 15.01 -12.51 -4.90
C PRO A 22 14.16 -13.48 -4.05
N VAL A 23 14.54 -14.76 -3.98
CA VAL A 23 13.82 -15.78 -3.18
C VAL A 23 13.80 -15.42 -1.70
N GLU A 24 14.83 -14.72 -1.24
CA GLU A 24 15.00 -14.22 0.12
C GLU A 24 13.85 -13.29 0.54
N HIS A 25 13.14 -12.64 -0.40
CA HIS A 25 11.95 -11.82 -0.07
C HIS A 25 10.77 -12.63 0.46
N PHE A 26 10.73 -13.93 0.18
CA PHE A 26 9.65 -14.83 0.61
C PHE A 26 10.04 -15.67 1.83
N THR A 27 11.33 -15.90 2.05
CA THR A 27 11.85 -16.79 3.10
C THR A 27 12.51 -16.05 4.25
N ALA A 28 12.95 -14.81 4.06
CA ALA A 28 13.49 -14.02 5.15
C ALA A 28 12.39 -13.83 6.21
N PRO A 29 12.69 -14.09 7.50
CA PRO A 29 11.78 -13.70 8.57
C PRO A 29 11.58 -12.19 8.44
N ARG A 30 10.37 -11.79 8.02
CA ARG A 30 10.00 -10.39 8.00
C ARG A 30 10.14 -9.92 9.43
N ARG A 31 11.15 -9.09 9.70
CA ARG A 31 11.02 -8.13 10.80
C ARG A 31 9.74 -7.39 10.44
N GLU A 32 8.70 -7.57 11.25
CA GLU A 32 7.47 -6.77 11.20
C GLU A 32 7.90 -5.31 11.35
N SER A 33 8.30 -4.72 10.23
CA SER A 33 8.57 -3.31 10.14
C SER A 33 7.20 -2.70 9.86
N PRO A 34 6.66 -1.87 10.76
CA PRO A 34 5.41 -1.16 10.51
C PRO A 34 5.46 -0.32 9.23
N VAL A 35 6.64 -0.14 8.64
CA VAL A 35 6.89 0.55 7.37
C VAL A 35 6.37 -0.21 6.15
N ALA A 36 6.27 -1.55 6.19
CA ALA A 36 5.72 -2.32 5.05
C ALA A 36 4.21 -2.08 4.87
N GLU A 37 3.49 -1.82 5.97
CA GLU A 37 2.08 -1.41 5.97
C GLU A 37 1.89 0.05 5.55
N GLN A 38 2.96 0.84 5.44
CA GLN A 38 2.92 2.28 5.13
C GLN A 38 3.75 2.68 3.90
N SER A 39 4.17 1.72 3.08
CA SER A 39 4.87 2.05 1.84
C SER A 39 3.91 2.76 0.87
N PRO A 40 4.22 3.97 0.37
CA PRO A 40 3.39 4.68 -0.60
C PRO A 40 3.11 3.83 -1.85
N SER A 41 4.08 3.00 -2.26
CA SER A 41 3.95 2.12 -3.42
C SER A 41 2.87 1.05 -3.24
N VAL A 42 2.70 0.53 -2.02
CA VAL A 42 1.65 -0.47 -1.71
C VAL A 42 0.26 0.16 -1.74
N HIS A 43 0.14 1.40 -1.25
CA HIS A 43 -1.12 2.15 -1.30
C HIS A 43 -1.51 2.50 -2.74
N VAL A 44 -0.55 2.93 -3.55
CA VAL A 44 -0.78 3.18 -4.98
C VAL A 44 -1.18 1.89 -5.71
N ALA A 45 -0.51 0.76 -5.43
CA ALA A 45 -0.87 -0.52 -6.01
C ALA A 45 -2.30 -0.94 -5.63
N ALA A 46 -2.70 -0.77 -4.37
CA ALA A 46 -4.05 -1.05 -3.90
C ALA A 46 -5.10 -0.16 -4.61
N LEU A 47 -4.82 1.14 -4.76
CA LEU A 47 -5.66 2.08 -5.51
C LEU A 47 -5.82 1.70 -6.99
N LEU A 48 -4.79 1.17 -7.62
CA LEU A 48 -4.85 0.73 -9.02
C LEU A 48 -5.59 -0.59 -9.21
N LEU A 49 -5.67 -1.43 -8.18
CA LEU A 49 -6.41 -2.69 -8.20
C LEU A 49 -7.90 -2.52 -7.87
N ASP A 50 -8.28 -1.42 -7.21
CA ASP A 50 -9.69 -1.03 -7.01
C ASP A 50 -10.31 -0.47 -8.33
N PRO A 51 -11.45 -1.00 -8.82
CA PRO A 51 -12.11 -0.47 -10.02
C PRO A 51 -12.47 1.03 -9.96
N ALA A 52 -12.72 1.59 -8.78
CA ALA A 52 -12.94 3.03 -8.64
C ALA A 52 -11.63 3.81 -8.71
N GLY A 53 -10.61 3.39 -7.96
CA GLY A 53 -9.27 3.97 -8.01
C GLY A 53 -8.60 3.89 -9.39
N ALA A 54 -8.76 2.79 -10.12
CA ALA A 54 -8.27 2.64 -11.49
C ALA A 54 -8.93 3.65 -12.46
N ARG A 55 -10.25 3.87 -12.34
CA ARG A 55 -10.97 4.88 -13.12
C ARG A 55 -10.52 6.29 -12.76
N LEU A 56 -10.30 6.57 -11.48
CA LEU A 56 -9.78 7.85 -11.02
C LEU A 56 -8.36 8.10 -11.57
N ALA A 57 -7.47 7.12 -11.52
CA ALA A 57 -6.11 7.22 -12.05
C ALA A 57 -6.10 7.48 -13.57
N ALA A 58 -6.95 6.78 -14.32
CA ALA A 58 -7.11 6.99 -15.76
C ALA A 58 -7.63 8.39 -16.09
N ALA A 59 -8.57 8.91 -15.30
CA ALA A 59 -9.09 10.27 -15.45
C ALA A 59 -8.04 11.32 -15.07
N PHE A 60 -7.28 11.09 -14.00
CA PHE A 60 -6.24 11.99 -13.50
C PHE A 60 -5.18 12.31 -14.56
N TYR A 61 -4.76 11.31 -15.35
CA TYR A 61 -3.78 11.52 -16.42
C TYR A 61 -4.26 12.49 -17.51
N ARG A 62 -5.58 12.57 -17.73
CA ARG A 62 -6.20 13.42 -18.76
C ARG A 62 -6.60 14.81 -18.24
N MET A 63 -6.47 15.05 -16.93
CA MET A 63 -6.86 16.33 -16.33
C MET A 63 -5.80 17.42 -16.56
N PRO A 64 -6.21 18.67 -16.85
CA PRO A 64 -5.35 19.84 -16.78
C PRO A 64 -4.66 19.95 -15.42
N ARG A 65 -3.47 20.58 -15.39
CA ARG A 65 -2.68 20.74 -14.16
C ARG A 65 -3.48 21.37 -13.02
N ASP A 66 -4.26 22.42 -13.30
CA ASP A 66 -5.00 23.15 -12.28
C ASP A 66 -6.11 22.29 -11.65
N GLN A 67 -6.74 21.41 -12.43
CA GLN A 67 -7.73 20.45 -11.93
C GLN A 67 -7.09 19.37 -11.07
N ARG A 68 -5.88 18.89 -11.44
CA ARG A 68 -5.14 17.93 -10.61
C ARG A 68 -4.76 18.51 -9.25
N VAL A 69 -4.36 19.78 -9.21
CA VAL A 69 -4.05 20.50 -7.97
C VAL A 69 -5.32 20.67 -7.12
N SER A 70 -6.43 21.09 -7.72
CA SER A 70 -7.71 21.21 -7.01
C SER A 70 -8.19 19.87 -6.43
N LEU A 71 -7.99 18.76 -7.15
CA LEU A 71 -8.32 17.42 -6.67
C LEU A 71 -7.45 17.01 -5.48
N ALA A 72 -6.14 17.26 -5.54
CA ALA A 72 -5.22 16.98 -4.44
C ALA A 72 -5.62 17.75 -3.16
N ASN A 73 -5.89 19.05 -3.28
CA ASN A 73 -6.35 19.88 -2.16
C ASN A 73 -7.69 19.40 -1.59
N THR A 74 -8.60 18.91 -2.45
CA THR A 74 -9.89 18.37 -2.00
C THR A 74 -9.70 17.05 -1.24
N ALA A 75 -8.78 16.20 -1.70
CA ALA A 75 -8.46 14.94 -1.02
C ALA A 75 -7.86 15.18 0.36
N GLU A 76 -6.98 16.17 0.52
CA GLU A 76 -6.42 16.58 1.82
C GLU A 76 -7.52 16.98 2.81
N VAL A 77 -8.46 17.84 2.40
CA VAL A 77 -9.59 18.26 3.24
C VAL A 77 -10.46 17.07 3.67
N ILE A 78 -10.72 16.12 2.77
CA ILE A 78 -11.54 14.94 3.10
C ILE A 78 -10.81 14.03 4.11
N VAL A 79 -9.49 13.86 3.99
CA VAL A 79 -8.69 13.10 4.95
C VAL A 79 -8.73 13.76 6.32
N ASP A 80 -8.57 15.09 6.39
CA ASP A 80 -8.65 15.85 7.64
C ASP A 80 -10.02 15.68 8.32
N LEU A 81 -11.10 15.64 7.54
CA LEU A 81 -12.47 15.44 8.05
C LEU A 81 -12.80 13.99 8.42
N SER A 82 -12.11 13.02 7.81
CA SER A 82 -12.35 11.57 8.02
C SER A 82 -11.49 10.99 9.15
N THR A 83 -10.53 11.75 9.66
CA THR A 83 -9.74 11.38 10.84
C THR A 83 -10.65 11.55 12.07
N PRO A 84 -10.95 10.49 12.84
CA PRO A 84 -11.83 10.63 14.00
C PRO A 84 -11.20 11.60 15.01
N LEU A 85 -12.02 12.50 15.56
CA LEU A 85 -11.76 13.29 16.78
C LEU A 85 -11.47 12.35 17.97
N ALA A 86 -10.33 11.67 17.96
CA ALA A 86 -9.81 11.00 19.11
C ALA A 86 -9.26 12.08 20.04
N THR A 87 -9.91 12.23 21.21
CA THR A 87 -9.53 13.04 22.39
C THR A 87 -10.34 14.33 22.60
N ALA A 88 -11.66 14.21 22.77
CA ALA A 88 -12.44 15.16 23.58
C ALA A 88 -13.53 14.43 24.38
N ALA A 89 -13.16 13.37 25.11
CA ALA A 89 -14.05 12.71 26.05
C ALA A 89 -13.29 11.90 27.12
N THR A 90 -12.56 12.58 28.02
CA THR A 90 -12.38 12.08 29.41
C THR A 90 -11.84 13.21 30.29
N GLY A 91 -12.66 13.71 31.21
CA GLY A 91 -12.23 14.62 32.29
C GLY A 91 -13.32 15.60 32.73
N GLU A 92 -14.15 15.16 33.67
CA GLU A 92 -15.33 15.80 34.26
C GLU A 92 -15.09 17.12 35.06
N PRO A 93 -16.18 17.81 35.47
CA PRO A 93 -16.15 19.16 36.05
C PRO A 93 -15.74 19.18 37.53
N ARG A 94 -14.99 20.21 37.93
CA ARG A 94 -14.98 20.79 39.28
C ARG A 94 -14.70 22.28 39.20
#